data_AF-A0A7T4K4L9-F1
#
_entry.id   AF-A0A7T4K4L9-F1
#
_cell.length_a   1.000
_cell.length_b   1.000
_cell.length_c   1.000
_cell.angle_alpha   90.00
_cell.angle_beta   90.00
_cell.angle_gamma   90.00
#
_symmetry.space_group_name_H-M   'P 1'
#
loop_
_entity.id
_entity.type
_entity.pdbx_description
1 polymer ?
#
loop_
_entity_poly.entity_id
_entity_poly.type
_entity_poly.pdbx_seq_one_letter_code
_entity_poly.pdbx_strand_id
1 'polypeptide(L)'
;MANINELIDEIEDIMDNASSVPFSRKVSVDPDEIFEIVRDMRDSLPTEIKNAQWINDEKERILQEAENEARSKVQNANNEIKNFKEQAKSQYQRMISEHQITAQARQEAQRILEEANQEANKIKQQSYQYIDQLFTKSCENFSQLAQSLEKNKEHILNQK
;
A
#
# COMPACT_ATOMS: atom_id res chain seq x y z
N MET A 1 -37.41 -45.83 12.49
CA MET A 1 -36.01 -46.28 12.73
C MET A 1 -35.66 -45.65 14.05
N ALA A 2 -35.66 -46.45 15.12
CA ALA A 2 -35.33 -45.94 16.45
C ALA A 2 -33.85 -45.51 16.45
N ASN A 3 -33.57 -44.36 17.05
CA ASN A 3 -32.22 -43.86 17.24
C ASN A 3 -31.49 -44.75 18.26
N ILE A 4 -30.18 -44.91 18.18
CA ILE A 4 -29.43 -45.74 19.14
C ILE A 4 -29.72 -45.39 20.61
N ASN A 5 -29.95 -44.11 20.90
CA ASN A 5 -30.32 -43.66 22.24
C ASN A 5 -31.71 -44.17 22.65
N GLU A 6 -32.67 -44.22 21.72
CA GLU A 6 -34.02 -44.74 22.00
C GLU A 6 -33.99 -46.24 22.29
N LEU A 7 -33.13 -47.00 21.60
CA LEU A 7 -32.92 -48.45 21.87
C LEU A 7 -32.20 -48.69 23.22
N ILE A 8 -31.32 -47.77 23.63
CA ILE A 8 -30.68 -47.82 24.95
C ILE A 8 -31.71 -47.52 26.03
N ASP A 9 -32.50 -46.46 25.86
CA ASP A 9 -33.57 -46.09 26.78
C ASP A 9 -34.58 -47.25 26.94
N GLU A 10 -34.91 -47.95 25.85
CA GLU A 10 -35.80 -49.12 25.86
C GLU A 10 -35.23 -50.30 26.66
N ILE A 11 -33.92 -50.59 26.53
CA ILE A 11 -33.25 -51.60 27.37
C ILE A 11 -33.25 -51.15 28.85
N GLU A 12 -32.98 -49.88 29.13
CA GLU A 12 -33.00 -49.34 30.50
C GLU A 12 -34.39 -49.48 31.13
N ASP A 13 -35.45 -49.16 30.39
CA ASP A 13 -36.84 -49.31 30.83
C ASP A 13 -37.20 -50.78 31.10
N ILE A 14 -36.78 -51.72 30.25
CA ILE A 14 -37.01 -53.15 30.47
C ILE A 14 -36.29 -53.62 31.75
N MET A 15 -35.07 -53.15 31.97
CA MET A 15 -34.26 -53.51 33.14
C MET A 15 -34.83 -52.93 34.44
N ASP A 16 -35.37 -51.72 34.41
CA ASP A 16 -35.99 -51.06 35.58
C ASP A 16 -37.35 -51.68 35.96
N ASN A 17 -38.11 -52.17 34.98
CA ASN A 17 -39.40 -52.80 35.19
C ASN A 17 -39.32 -54.33 35.44
N ALA A 18 -38.12 -54.90 35.39
CA ALA A 18 -37.89 -56.34 35.51
C ALA A 18 -38.21 -56.88 36.93
N SER A 19 -38.80 -58.07 36.99
CA SER A 19 -39.16 -58.70 38.26
C SER A 19 -37.93 -59.22 39.00
N SER A 20 -37.74 -58.80 40.25
CA SER A 20 -36.62 -59.26 41.09
C SER A 20 -36.82 -60.69 41.61
N VAL A 21 -35.76 -61.50 41.60
CA VAL A 21 -35.78 -62.87 42.13
C VAL A 21 -35.55 -62.86 43.65
N PRO A 22 -36.46 -63.44 44.49
CA PRO A 22 -36.31 -63.45 45.93
C PRO A 22 -34.99 -64.05 46.41
N PHE A 23 -34.39 -63.45 47.44
CA PHE A 23 -33.10 -63.84 48.00
C PHE A 23 -31.91 -63.76 47.01
N SER A 24 -32.05 -63.02 45.89
CA SER A 24 -31.00 -62.77 44.90
C SER A 24 -30.94 -61.30 44.49
N ARG A 25 -29.84 -60.91 43.83
CA ARG A 25 -29.71 -59.60 43.13
C ARG A 25 -30.07 -59.70 41.63
N LYS A 26 -30.64 -60.82 41.21
CA LYS A 26 -30.97 -61.09 39.81
C LYS A 26 -32.37 -60.55 39.49
N VAL A 27 -32.52 -60.03 38.28
CA VAL A 27 -33.80 -59.66 37.68
C VAL A 27 -34.18 -60.65 36.58
N SER A 28 -35.46 -60.88 36.40
CA SER A 28 -36.02 -61.73 35.35
C SER A 28 -36.47 -60.84 34.19
N VAL A 29 -35.88 -61.07 33.02
CA VAL A 29 -36.19 -60.38 31.76
C VAL A 29 -36.50 -61.41 30.67
N ASP A 30 -37.29 -61.03 29.67
CA ASP A 30 -37.47 -61.85 28.48
C ASP A 30 -36.19 -61.76 27.61
N PRO A 31 -35.47 -62.87 27.42
CA PRO A 31 -34.27 -62.84 26.59
C PRO A 31 -34.56 -62.47 25.14
N ASP A 32 -35.72 -62.83 24.59
CA ASP A 32 -36.04 -62.58 23.19
C ASP A 32 -36.19 -61.07 22.91
N GLU A 33 -36.84 -60.34 23.82
CA GLU A 33 -37.02 -58.88 23.76
C GLU A 33 -35.67 -58.14 23.81
N ILE A 34 -34.78 -58.51 24.73
CA ILE A 34 -33.43 -57.92 24.82
C ILE A 34 -32.59 -58.25 23.58
N PHE A 35 -32.69 -59.47 23.05
CA PHE A 35 -31.94 -59.86 21.85
C PHE A 35 -32.43 -59.16 20.57
N GLU A 36 -33.72 -58.80 20.49
CA GLU A 36 -34.26 -57.98 19.40
C GLU A 36 -33.66 -56.57 19.45
N ILE A 37 -33.69 -55.91 20.60
CA ILE A 37 -33.14 -54.56 20.72
C ILE A 37 -31.63 -54.53 20.44
N VAL A 38 -30.86 -55.50 20.97
CA VAL A 38 -29.42 -55.61 20.67
C VAL A 38 -29.14 -55.88 19.20
N ARG A 39 -30.04 -56.60 18.50
CA ARG A 39 -29.91 -56.82 17.04
C ARG A 39 -30.14 -55.52 16.29
N ASP A 40 -31.18 -54.77 16.64
CA ASP A 40 -31.49 -53.50 16.02
C ASP A 40 -30.38 -52.47 16.24
N MET A 41 -29.80 -52.42 17.45
CA MET A 41 -28.61 -51.61 17.75
C MET A 41 -27.42 -52.00 16.87
N ARG A 42 -27.15 -53.30 16.72
CA ARG A 42 -26.04 -53.78 15.88
C ARG A 42 -26.24 -53.45 14.40
N ASP A 43 -27.47 -53.39 13.93
CA ASP A 43 -27.79 -53.08 12.54
C ASP A 43 -27.76 -51.56 12.29
N SER A 44 -28.10 -50.73 13.28
CA SER A 44 -28.10 -49.25 13.17
C SER A 44 -26.74 -48.59 13.44
N LEU A 45 -25.98 -49.08 14.44
CA LEU A 45 -24.69 -48.51 14.88
C LEU A 45 -23.67 -48.27 13.76
N PRO A 46 -23.41 -49.22 12.83
CA PRO A 46 -22.42 -49.01 11.78
C PRO A 46 -22.78 -47.84 10.86
N THR A 47 -24.07 -47.64 10.61
CA THR A 47 -24.58 -46.58 9.76
C THR A 47 -24.43 -45.22 10.44
N GLU A 48 -24.75 -45.12 11.72
CA GLU A 48 -24.59 -43.90 12.51
C GLU A 48 -23.12 -43.49 12.64
N ILE A 49 -22.22 -44.44 12.91
CA ILE A 49 -20.77 -44.18 12.97
C ILE A 49 -20.27 -43.67 11.62
N LYS A 50 -20.69 -44.29 10.51
CA LYS A 50 -20.32 -43.85 9.17
C LYS A 50 -20.84 -42.45 8.87
N ASN A 51 -22.07 -42.14 9.27
CA ASN A 51 -22.65 -40.81 9.11
C ASN A 51 -21.89 -39.76 9.93
N ALA A 52 -21.53 -40.07 11.17
CA ALA A 52 -20.74 -39.17 12.01
C ALA A 52 -19.34 -38.90 11.44
N GLN A 53 -18.67 -39.93 10.91
CA GLN A 53 -17.40 -39.77 10.19
C GLN A 53 -17.56 -38.89 8.96
N TRP A 54 -18.58 -39.15 8.13
CA TRP A 54 -18.86 -38.34 6.95
C TRP A 54 -19.15 -36.88 7.29
N ILE A 55 -19.92 -36.60 8.36
CA ILE A 55 -20.18 -35.23 8.82
C ILE A 55 -18.88 -34.52 9.22
N ASN A 56 -17.97 -35.22 9.90
CA ASN A 56 -16.69 -34.65 10.30
C ASN A 56 -15.79 -34.36 9.08
N ASP A 57 -15.72 -35.29 8.14
CA ASP A 57 -14.95 -35.11 6.90
C ASP A 57 -15.51 -33.95 6.06
N GLU A 58 -16.83 -33.87 5.95
CA GLU A 58 -17.51 -32.81 5.21
C GLU A 58 -17.34 -31.44 5.89
N LYS A 59 -17.39 -31.41 7.22
CA LYS A 59 -17.09 -30.19 8.00
C LYS A 59 -15.66 -29.71 7.73
N GLU A 60 -14.69 -30.62 7.76
CA GLU A 60 -13.28 -30.28 7.50
C GLU A 60 -13.11 -29.78 6.05
N ARG A 61 -13.76 -30.42 5.09
CA ARG A 61 -13.77 -30.00 3.68
C ARG A 61 -14.32 -28.58 3.53
N ILE A 62 -15.47 -28.29 4.13
CA ILE A 62 -16.11 -26.97 4.08
C ILE A 62 -15.21 -25.90 4.73
N LEU A 63 -14.59 -26.21 5.87
CA LEU A 63 -13.69 -25.27 6.54
C LEU A 63 -12.48 -24.94 5.68
N GLN A 64 -11.83 -25.94 5.07
CA GLN A 64 -10.69 -25.74 4.19
C GLN A 64 -11.08 -24.93 2.94
N GLU A 65 -12.24 -25.22 2.35
CA GLU A 65 -12.77 -24.48 1.20
C GLU A 65 -13.02 -23.01 1.55
N ALA A 66 -13.70 -22.75 2.67
CA ALA A 66 -13.97 -21.40 3.16
C ALA A 66 -12.70 -20.61 3.47
N GLU A 67 -11.70 -21.25 4.10
CA GLU A 67 -10.41 -20.62 4.35
C GLU A 67 -9.66 -20.27 3.05
N ASN A 68 -9.67 -21.17 2.07
CA ASN A 68 -9.03 -20.95 0.78
C ASN A 68 -9.72 -19.83 0.00
N GLU A 69 -11.05 -19.78 0.01
CA GLU A 69 -11.82 -18.70 -0.59
C GLU A 69 -11.54 -17.36 0.09
N ALA A 70 -11.50 -17.34 1.43
CA ALA A 70 -11.16 -16.13 2.20
C ALA A 70 -9.74 -15.64 1.87
N ARG A 71 -8.75 -16.55 1.84
CA ARG A 71 -7.36 -16.22 1.44
C ARG A 71 -7.32 -15.66 0.02
N SER A 72 -8.02 -16.28 -0.92
CA SER A 72 -8.10 -15.83 -2.31
C SER A 72 -8.72 -14.43 -2.42
N LYS A 73 -9.84 -14.17 -1.73
CA LYS A 73 -10.49 -12.85 -1.68
C LYS A 73 -9.57 -11.76 -1.15
N VAL A 74 -8.87 -12.02 -0.04
CA VAL A 74 -7.92 -11.06 0.54
C VAL A 74 -6.76 -10.80 -0.41
N GLN A 75 -6.22 -11.84 -1.04
CA GLN A 75 -5.14 -11.70 -2.02
C GLN A 75 -5.57 -10.87 -3.24
N ASN A 76 -6.77 -11.14 -3.78
CA ASN A 76 -7.32 -10.40 -4.91
C ASN A 76 -7.57 -8.93 -4.56
N ALA A 77 -8.18 -8.66 -3.40
CA ALA A 77 -8.39 -7.29 -2.92
C ALA A 77 -7.06 -6.54 -2.76
N ASN A 78 -6.03 -7.18 -2.21
CA ASN A 78 -4.70 -6.58 -2.08
C ASN A 78 -4.06 -6.27 -3.44
N ASN A 79 -4.22 -7.16 -4.42
CA ASN A 79 -3.74 -6.96 -5.78
C ASN A 79 -4.48 -5.81 -6.48
N GLU A 80 -5.80 -5.73 -6.33
CA GLU A 80 -6.62 -4.65 -6.86
C GLU A 80 -6.24 -3.29 -6.25
N ILE A 81 -6.06 -3.23 -4.92
CA ILE A 81 -5.62 -2.02 -4.22
C ILE A 81 -4.24 -1.58 -4.74
N LYS A 82 -3.31 -2.52 -4.94
CA LYS A 82 -1.98 -2.22 -5.49
C LYS A 82 -2.09 -1.64 -6.89
N ASN A 83 -2.87 -2.27 -7.76
CA ASN A 83 -3.08 -1.81 -9.13
C ASN A 83 -3.74 -0.43 -9.17
N PHE A 84 -4.76 -0.21 -8.34
CA PHE A 84 -5.44 1.08 -8.22
C PHE A 84 -4.48 2.19 -7.76
N LYS A 85 -3.65 1.93 -6.75
CA LYS A 85 -2.63 2.89 -6.28
C LYS A 85 -1.64 3.26 -7.38
N GLU A 86 -1.15 2.28 -8.14
CA GLU A 86 -0.21 2.52 -9.23
C GLU A 86 -0.86 3.36 -10.34
N GLN A 87 -2.09 3.03 -10.72
CA GLN A 87 -2.87 3.79 -11.71
C GLN A 87 -3.13 5.22 -11.23
N ALA A 88 -3.57 5.41 -10.00
CA ALA A 88 -3.81 6.73 -9.42
C ALA A 88 -2.53 7.58 -9.39
N LYS A 89 -1.40 6.98 -9.01
CA LYS A 89 -0.09 7.67 -9.02
C LYS A 89 0.30 8.09 -10.43
N SER A 90 0.16 7.22 -11.41
CA SER A 90 0.45 7.55 -12.82
C SER A 90 -0.47 8.64 -13.35
N GLN A 91 -1.77 8.57 -13.07
CA GLN A 91 -2.72 9.61 -13.47
C GLN A 91 -2.43 10.95 -12.80
N TYR A 92 -2.10 10.95 -11.52
CA TYR A 92 -1.74 12.17 -10.79
C TYR A 92 -0.47 12.82 -11.36
N GLN A 93 0.56 12.02 -11.68
CA GLN A 93 1.77 12.53 -12.33
C GLN A 93 1.48 13.12 -13.71
N ARG A 94 0.62 12.48 -14.52
CA ARG A 94 0.16 13.04 -15.79
C ARG A 94 -0.60 14.33 -15.59
N MET A 95 -1.54 14.36 -14.65
CA MET A 95 -2.34 15.55 -14.36
C MET A 95 -1.47 16.73 -13.90
N ILE A 96 -0.42 16.51 -13.10
CA ILE A 96 0.57 17.56 -12.76
C ILE A 96 1.32 18.01 -14.01
N SER A 97 1.81 17.08 -14.82
CA SER A 97 2.58 17.41 -16.02
C SER A 97 1.75 18.14 -17.08
N GLU A 98 0.47 17.80 -17.19
CA GLU A 98 -0.51 18.41 -18.10
C GLU A 98 -1.13 19.67 -17.51
N HIS A 99 -1.01 19.89 -16.19
CA HIS A 99 -1.57 21.07 -15.56
C HIS A 99 -0.93 22.30 -16.17
N GLN A 100 -1.76 23.13 -16.81
CA GLN A 100 -1.34 24.38 -17.46
C GLN A 100 -0.52 25.24 -16.50
N ILE A 101 -0.79 25.19 -15.19
CA ILE A 101 -0.01 25.89 -14.16
C ILE A 101 1.46 25.44 -14.14
N THR A 102 1.77 24.15 -14.24
CA THR A 102 3.16 23.67 -14.24
C THR A 102 3.86 24.04 -15.55
N ALA A 103 3.16 23.99 -16.69
CA ALA A 103 3.68 24.46 -17.97
C ALA A 103 3.94 25.97 -17.97
N GLN A 104 2.98 26.77 -17.49
CA GLN A 104 3.08 28.22 -17.34
C GLN A 104 4.19 28.60 -16.36
N ALA A 105 4.31 27.91 -15.22
CA ALA A 105 5.39 28.14 -14.27
C ALA A 105 6.78 27.87 -14.88
N ARG A 106 6.91 26.81 -15.70
CA ARG A 106 8.16 26.55 -16.44
C ARG A 106 8.45 27.62 -17.48
N GLN A 107 7.44 28.05 -18.23
CA GLN A 107 7.59 29.11 -19.23
C GLN A 107 7.99 30.44 -18.56
N GLU A 108 7.36 30.78 -17.44
CA GLU A 108 7.66 31.98 -16.66
C GLU A 108 9.07 31.93 -16.05
N ALA A 109 9.47 30.78 -15.51
CA ALA A 109 10.84 30.59 -15.02
C ALA A 109 11.88 30.76 -16.15
N GLN A 110 11.59 30.24 -17.34
CA GLN A 110 12.45 30.42 -18.52
C GLN A 110 12.53 31.90 -18.92
N ARG A 111 11.40 32.61 -18.95
CA ARG A 111 11.34 34.06 -19.22
C ARG A 111 12.19 34.86 -18.24
N ILE A 112 12.05 34.57 -16.94
CA ILE A 112 12.84 35.22 -15.87
C ILE A 112 14.34 34.99 -16.07
N LEU A 113 14.75 33.76 -16.42
CA LEU A 113 16.15 33.44 -16.69
C LEU A 113 16.69 34.17 -17.92
N GLU A 114 15.90 34.28 -18.97
CA GLU A 114 16.27 35.03 -20.17
C GLU A 114 16.43 36.53 -19.89
N GLU A 115 15.47 37.11 -19.17
CA GLU A 115 15.52 38.51 -18.73
C GLU A 115 16.73 38.79 -17.82
N ALA A 116 17.00 37.90 -16.87
CA ALA A 116 18.16 38.01 -15.99
C ALA A 116 19.49 37.94 -16.78
N ASN A 117 19.59 37.06 -17.78
CA ASN A 117 20.77 36.97 -18.64
C ASN A 117 20.94 38.20 -19.54
N GLN A 118 19.84 38.73 -20.09
CA GLN A 118 19.86 39.94 -20.89
C GLN A 118 20.30 41.15 -20.07
N GLU A 119 19.77 41.31 -18.85
CA GLU A 119 20.15 42.41 -17.96
C GLU A 119 21.60 42.27 -17.50
N ALA A 120 22.05 41.06 -17.16
CA ALA A 120 23.45 40.81 -16.83
C ALA A 120 24.40 41.21 -17.98
N ASN A 121 24.05 40.86 -19.23
CA ASN A 121 24.82 41.26 -20.40
C ASN A 121 24.81 42.78 -20.61
N LYS A 122 23.67 43.43 -20.41
CA LYS A 122 23.54 44.89 -20.50
C LYS A 122 24.39 45.60 -19.46
N ILE A 123 24.35 45.16 -18.19
CA ILE A 123 25.19 45.69 -17.12
C ILE A 123 26.67 45.53 -17.47
N LYS A 124 27.06 44.38 -18.02
CA LYS A 124 28.43 44.12 -18.46
C LYS A 124 28.87 45.09 -19.56
N GLN A 125 28.03 45.31 -20.58
CA GLN A 125 28.31 46.25 -21.66
C GLN A 125 28.40 47.70 -21.15
N GLN A 126 27.46 48.13 -20.30
CA GLN A 126 27.49 49.46 -19.68
C GLN A 126 28.74 49.67 -18.84
N SER A 127 29.19 48.63 -18.13
CA SER A 127 30.43 48.66 -17.34
C SER A 127 31.66 48.84 -18.23
N TYR A 128 31.74 48.15 -19.37
CA TYR A 128 32.83 48.36 -20.33
C TYR A 128 32.81 49.76 -20.94
N GLN A 129 31.64 50.28 -21.30
CA GLN A 129 31.51 51.65 -21.81
C GLN A 129 31.95 52.68 -20.78
N TYR A 130 31.58 52.48 -19.51
CA TYR A 130 31.99 53.37 -18.42
C TYR A 130 33.51 53.35 -18.22
N ILE A 131 34.13 52.16 -18.24
CA ILE A 131 35.58 52.00 -18.13
C ILE A 131 36.28 52.72 -19.30
N ASP A 132 35.80 52.55 -20.52
CA ASP A 132 36.36 53.18 -21.72
C ASP A 132 36.29 54.71 -21.66
N GLN A 133 35.16 55.27 -21.22
CA GLN A 133 35.00 56.70 -20.98
C GLN A 133 35.96 57.21 -19.89
N LEU A 134 36.13 56.45 -18.81
CA LEU A 134 37.06 56.80 -17.73
C LEU A 134 38.51 56.82 -18.22
N PHE A 135 38.91 55.83 -19.02
CA PHE A 135 40.24 55.79 -19.63
C PHE A 135 40.46 56.95 -20.59
N THR A 136 39.51 57.20 -21.49
CA THR A 136 39.57 58.30 -22.45
C THR A 136 39.76 59.64 -21.74
N LYS A 137 38.93 59.93 -20.73
CA LYS A 137 39.03 61.15 -19.93
C LYS A 137 40.35 61.26 -19.16
N SER A 138 40.89 60.13 -18.69
CA SER A 138 42.19 60.11 -18.02
C SER A 138 43.33 60.44 -18.99
N CYS A 139 43.30 59.86 -20.20
CA CYS A 139 44.27 60.17 -21.26
C CYS A 139 44.21 61.64 -21.69
N GLU A 140 43.02 62.21 -21.82
CA GLU A 140 42.83 63.64 -22.11
C GLU A 140 43.45 64.51 -21.00
N ASN A 141 43.15 64.20 -19.73
CA ASN A 141 43.71 64.92 -18.58
C ASN A 141 45.24 64.85 -18.53
N PHE A 142 45.83 63.67 -18.76
CA PHE A 142 47.29 63.52 -18.80
C PHE A 142 47.91 64.30 -19.96
N SER A 143 47.28 64.33 -21.13
CA SER A 143 47.74 65.10 -22.28
C SER A 143 47.71 66.61 -22.00
N GLN A 144 46.65 67.10 -21.37
CA GLN A 144 46.54 68.51 -20.95
C GLN A 144 47.60 68.88 -19.89
N LEU A 145 47.87 67.98 -18.94
CA LEU A 145 48.90 68.17 -17.93
C LEU A 145 50.30 68.23 -18.58
N ALA A 146 50.59 67.32 -19.52
CA ALA A 146 51.85 67.31 -20.26
C ALA A 146 52.06 68.60 -21.06
N GLN A 147 51.03 69.06 -21.80
CA GLN A 147 51.09 70.34 -22.53
C GLN A 147 51.32 71.53 -21.59
N SER A 148 50.71 71.52 -20.41
CA SER A 148 50.88 72.60 -19.43
C SER A 148 52.32 72.62 -18.87
N LEU A 149 52.90 71.45 -18.60
CA LEU A 149 54.30 71.32 -18.18
C LEU A 149 55.26 71.79 -19.28
N GLU A 150 54.98 71.49 -20.54
CA GLU A 150 55.80 71.90 -21.68
C GLU A 150 55.78 73.42 -21.86
N LYS A 151 54.60 74.05 -21.80
CA LYS A 151 54.44 75.51 -21.78
C LYS A 151 55.19 76.15 -20.60
N ASN A 152 55.09 75.58 -19.41
CA ASN A 152 55.80 76.07 -18.23
C ASN A 152 57.32 75.99 -18.41
N LYS A 153 57.84 74.90 -19.00
CA LYS A 153 59.26 74.74 -19.32
C LYS A 153 59.73 75.78 -20.35
N GLU A 154 59.00 75.99 -21.44
CA GLU A 154 59.33 77.02 -22.44
C GLU A 154 59.37 78.42 -21.84
N HIS A 155 58.39 78.74 -20.98
CA HIS A 155 58.33 80.03 -20.29
C HIS A 155 59.54 80.27 -19.38
N ILE A 156 60.02 79.23 -18.68
CA ILE A 156 61.23 79.33 -17.85
C ILE A 156 62.49 79.50 -18.70
N LEU A 157 62.57 78.83 -19.86
CA LEU A 157 63.74 78.91 -20.74
C LEU A 157 63.84 80.26 -21.47
N ASN A 158 62.70 80.87 -21.82
CA ASN A 158 62.64 82.18 -22.48
C ASN A 158 62.74 83.38 -21.51
N GLN A 159 62.81 83.13 -20.19
CA GLN A 159 63.00 84.16 -19.17
C GLN A 159 64.46 84.31 -18.70
N LYS A 160 65.41 83.67 -19.38
CA LYS A 160 66.86 83.93 -19.25
C LYS A 160 67.35 84.79 -20.41
#